data_AF-A0A6A5DT53-F1
#
_entry.id   AF-A0A6A5DT53-F1
#
_cell.length_a   1.000
_cell.length_b   1.000
_cell.length_c   1.000
_cell.angle_alpha   90.00
_cell.angle_beta   90.00
_cell.angle_gamma   90.00
#
_symmetry.space_group_name_H-M   'P 1'
#
loop_
_entity.id
_entity.type
_entity.pdbx_description
1 polymer ?
#
loop_
_entity_poly.entity_id
_entity_poly.type
_entity_poly.pdbx_seq_one_letter_code
_entity_poly.pdbx_strand_id
1 'polypeptide(L)'
;MREDECECVGYARCQGWVIPFAGTILGGLLPGEMVLIQGSVPSDADRFQVDFTCGSSVKPRADVAFHFNPRFRRSACVVCNSLQSERWGREEVLHAKPFAAGETFELIVLVLKDAFKVAVNGAHVLEYKHRVDLDRVDTLSISGKVHVGAVGILANTGGPGRPDVADLAARKRRVQPLRVAGQLQGRGPGPIRTQGQESP
;
A
#
# COMPACT_ATOMS: atom_id res chain seq x y z
N MET A 1 -3.33 -35.57 23.12
CA MET A 1 -2.60 -36.67 22.45
C MET A 1 -3.31 -36.93 21.14
N ARG A 2 -2.83 -36.61 19.95
CA ARG A 2 -1.62 -35.98 19.39
C ARG A 2 -2.13 -35.36 18.06
N GLU A 3 -1.80 -34.12 17.74
CA GLU A 3 -0.80 -33.79 16.71
C GLU A 3 -0.85 -34.74 15.51
N ASP A 4 -1.43 -34.25 14.42
CA ASP A 4 -0.94 -34.52 13.07
C ASP A 4 -0.73 -33.15 12.42
N GLU A 5 0.52 -32.70 12.51
CA GLU A 5 1.07 -31.58 11.77
C GLU A 5 0.93 -31.87 10.27
N CYS A 6 0.20 -31.02 9.55
CA CYS A 6 0.40 -30.92 8.12
C CYS A 6 1.51 -29.89 7.89
N GLU A 7 2.76 -30.37 7.95
CA GLU A 7 3.88 -29.72 7.29
C GLU A 7 3.55 -29.58 5.81
N CYS A 8 3.23 -28.37 5.38
CA CYS A 8 3.35 -28.00 3.97
C CYS A 8 4.63 -27.20 3.78
N VAL A 9 5.72 -27.95 3.61
CA VAL A 9 6.86 -27.50 2.79
C VAL A 9 6.34 -27.42 1.35
N GLY A 10 6.02 -26.23 0.87
CA GLY A 10 5.50 -26.07 -0.48
C GLY A 10 5.20 -24.62 -0.84
N TYR A 11 5.92 -24.12 -1.84
CA TYR A 11 5.80 -22.81 -2.47
C TYR A 11 4.42 -22.63 -3.12
N ALA A 12 3.36 -22.45 -2.34
CA ALA A 12 2.09 -21.99 -2.87
C ALA A 12 2.20 -20.47 -3.07
N ARG A 13 2.48 -20.03 -4.31
CA ARG A 13 2.23 -18.65 -4.76
C ARG A 13 0.72 -18.39 -4.67
N CYS A 14 0.25 -18.07 -3.47
CA CYS A 14 -1.08 -17.52 -3.27
C CYS A 14 -1.15 -16.15 -3.95
N GLN A 15 -2.26 -15.92 -4.64
CA GLN A 15 -2.48 -14.88 -5.62
C GLN A 15 -2.04 -13.49 -5.13
N GLY A 16 -1.32 -12.76 -5.98
CA GLY A 16 -0.88 -11.39 -5.70
C GLY A 16 -2.05 -10.45 -5.40
N TRP A 17 -1.77 -9.32 -4.77
CA TRP A 17 -2.80 -8.34 -4.41
C TRP A 17 -3.47 -7.78 -5.68
N VAL A 18 -4.79 -7.65 -5.66
CA VAL A 18 -5.55 -7.04 -6.77
C VAL A 18 -5.26 -5.53 -6.79
N ILE A 19 -4.85 -5.01 -7.95
CA ILE A 19 -4.58 -3.58 -8.18
C ILE A 19 -5.72 -2.99 -9.05
N PRO A 20 -6.34 -1.87 -8.66
CA PRO A 20 -6.01 -1.00 -7.52
C PRO A 20 -6.33 -1.64 -6.16
N PHE A 21 -5.45 -1.39 -5.20
CA PHE A 21 -5.55 -1.85 -3.82
C PHE A 21 -5.75 -0.64 -2.91
N ALA A 22 -6.67 -0.74 -1.94
CA ALA A 22 -6.80 0.19 -0.84
C ALA A 22 -7.02 -0.60 0.45
N GLY A 23 -6.15 -0.39 1.43
CA GLY A 23 -6.19 -1.10 2.70
C GLY A 23 -6.06 -0.16 3.89
N THR A 24 -6.85 -0.43 4.93
CA THR A 24 -6.78 0.31 6.19
C THR A 24 -5.54 -0.10 7.00
N ILE A 25 -4.81 0.90 7.49
CA ILE A 25 -3.73 0.81 8.46
C ILE A 25 -4.37 0.90 9.85
N LEU A 26 -4.61 -0.25 10.48
CA LEU A 26 -5.27 -0.31 11.78
C LEU A 26 -4.40 0.34 12.86
N GLY A 27 -4.89 1.45 13.43
CA GLY A 27 -4.16 2.25 14.42
C GLY A 27 -3.34 3.39 13.85
N GLY A 28 -3.40 3.63 12.53
CA GLY A 28 -2.60 4.66 11.85
C GLY A 28 -1.12 4.31 11.77
N LEU A 29 -0.31 5.26 11.33
CA LEU A 29 1.15 5.12 11.27
C LEU A 29 1.80 5.83 12.45
N LEU A 30 2.80 5.16 13.06
CA LEU A 30 3.58 5.71 14.15
C LEU A 30 5.02 6.00 13.71
N PRO A 31 5.65 7.07 14.24
CA PRO A 31 7.08 7.30 14.04
C PRO A 31 7.92 6.09 14.48
N GLY A 32 8.82 5.65 13.60
CA GLY A 32 9.65 4.47 13.75
C GLY A 32 9.11 3.24 13.01
N GLU A 33 7.85 3.22 12.58
CA GLU A 33 7.32 2.11 11.80
C GLU A 33 7.82 2.14 10.35
N MET A 34 7.89 0.96 9.74
CA MET A 34 8.26 0.80 8.34
C MET A 34 7.13 0.12 7.56
N VAL A 35 6.80 0.68 6.40
CA VAL A 35 5.86 0.08 5.46
C VAL A 35 6.68 -0.60 4.37
N LEU A 36 6.55 -1.92 4.28
CA LEU A 36 7.21 -2.78 3.30
C LEU A 36 6.25 -3.12 2.17
N ILE A 37 6.68 -2.94 0.93
CA ILE A 37 5.97 -3.37 -0.27
C ILE A 37 6.95 -4.13 -1.16
N GLN A 38 6.66 -5.40 -1.44
CA GLN A 38 7.42 -6.21 -2.38
C GLN A 38 6.56 -6.51 -3.61
N GLY A 39 7.14 -6.38 -4.80
CA GLY A 39 6.39 -6.49 -6.04
C GLY A 39 7.26 -6.56 -7.29
N SER A 40 6.63 -6.37 -8.45
CA SER A 40 7.32 -6.21 -9.72
C SER A 40 6.65 -5.16 -10.59
N VAL A 41 7.44 -4.54 -11.46
CA VAL A 41 6.97 -3.57 -12.44
C VAL A 41 6.77 -4.29 -13.78
N PRO A 42 5.57 -4.27 -14.38
CA PRO A 42 5.35 -4.79 -15.74
C PRO A 42 6.30 -4.15 -16.76
N SER A 43 6.74 -4.89 -17.78
CA SER A 43 7.65 -4.38 -18.82
C SER A 43 7.06 -3.22 -19.64
N ASP A 44 5.72 -3.12 -19.71
CA ASP A 44 4.99 -2.06 -20.41
C ASP A 44 4.50 -0.95 -19.47
N ALA A 45 5.03 -0.89 -18.24
CA ALA A 45 4.66 0.09 -17.23
C ALA A 45 4.96 1.52 -17.70
N ASP A 46 3.97 2.41 -17.57
CA ASP A 46 4.12 3.83 -17.77
C ASP A 46 4.32 4.56 -16.44
N ARG A 47 3.55 4.17 -15.41
CA ARG A 47 3.68 4.61 -14.02
C ARG A 47 2.93 3.68 -13.06
N PHE A 48 3.30 3.76 -11.79
CA PHE A 48 2.46 3.32 -10.68
C PHE A 48 2.56 4.32 -9.53
N GLN A 49 1.69 4.19 -8.53
CA GLN A 49 1.74 5.05 -7.35
C GLN A 49 1.43 4.27 -6.07
N VAL A 50 2.07 4.71 -5.00
CA VAL A 50 1.81 4.32 -3.63
C VAL A 50 1.40 5.60 -2.88
N ASP A 51 0.18 5.60 -2.37
CA ASP A 51 -0.43 6.76 -1.73
C ASP A 51 -0.73 6.43 -0.25
N PHE A 52 -0.21 7.26 0.65
CA PHE A 52 -0.61 7.31 2.04
C PHE A 52 -1.71 8.35 2.20
N THR A 53 -2.89 7.91 2.60
CA THR A 53 -4.14 8.68 2.50
C THR A 53 -4.85 8.83 3.83
N CYS A 54 -5.63 9.91 3.94
CA CYS A 54 -6.52 10.18 5.07
C CYS A 54 -7.93 9.69 4.74
N GLY A 55 -8.17 8.41 4.97
CA GLY A 55 -9.37 7.68 4.56
C GLY A 55 -9.32 7.20 3.10
N SER A 56 -10.43 6.62 2.65
CA SER A 56 -10.58 6.01 1.32
C SER A 56 -11.72 6.62 0.50
N SER A 57 -12.19 7.82 0.87
CA SER A 57 -13.27 8.50 0.15
C SER A 57 -12.88 8.80 -1.30
N VAL A 58 -13.79 8.51 -2.23
CA VAL A 58 -13.64 8.82 -3.66
C VAL A 58 -14.21 10.18 -4.01
N LYS A 59 -15.24 10.65 -3.28
CA LYS A 59 -15.89 11.94 -3.52
C LYS A 59 -16.42 12.55 -2.20
N PRO A 60 -15.84 13.65 -1.70
CA PRO A 60 -14.59 14.25 -2.19
C PRO A 60 -13.44 13.24 -2.07
N ARG A 61 -12.47 13.33 -2.97
CA ARG A 61 -11.29 12.46 -2.92
C ARG A 61 -10.54 12.69 -1.61
N ALA A 62 -10.19 11.59 -0.94
CA ALA A 62 -9.39 11.62 0.27
C ALA A 62 -8.07 12.38 0.06
N ASP A 63 -7.65 13.11 1.11
CA ASP A 63 -6.35 13.75 1.12
C ASP A 63 -5.24 12.70 1.00
N VAL A 64 -4.18 13.04 0.28
CA VAL A 64 -2.99 12.21 0.10
C VAL A 64 -1.86 12.89 0.86
N ALA A 65 -1.48 12.34 2.01
CA ALA A 65 -0.38 12.86 2.81
C ALA A 65 0.96 12.68 2.07
N PHE A 66 1.16 11.52 1.44
CA PHE A 66 2.34 11.23 0.64
C PHE A 66 1.96 10.42 -0.61
N HIS A 67 2.10 11.06 -1.77
CA HIS A 67 1.99 10.46 -3.09
C HIS A 67 3.39 10.10 -3.55
N PHE A 68 3.69 8.81 -3.75
CA PHE A 68 4.95 8.34 -4.32
C PHE A 68 4.70 7.73 -5.69
N ASN A 69 5.18 8.37 -6.75
CA ASN A 69 4.81 8.04 -8.12
C ASN A 69 6.00 7.87 -9.05
N PRO A 70 6.56 6.66 -9.16
CA PRO A 70 7.49 6.30 -10.21
C PRO A 70 6.84 6.41 -11.61
N ARG A 71 7.54 7.08 -12.52
CA ARG A 71 7.16 7.27 -13.93
C ARG A 71 8.29 6.76 -14.83
N PHE A 72 7.95 6.01 -15.87
CA PHE A 72 8.94 5.31 -16.72
C PHE A 72 9.05 5.88 -18.14
N ARG A 73 8.06 6.65 -18.61
CA ARG A 73 8.04 7.19 -19.99
C ARG A 73 8.84 8.49 -20.12
N ARG A 74 9.49 8.67 -21.29
CA ARG A 74 10.32 9.82 -21.72
C ARG A 74 11.55 10.08 -20.85
N SER A 75 11.33 10.48 -19.61
CA SER A 75 12.36 10.79 -18.62
C SER A 75 11.97 10.11 -17.32
N ALA A 76 12.54 8.94 -17.06
CA ALA A 76 12.20 8.18 -15.86
C ALA A 76 12.56 8.99 -14.60
N CYS A 77 11.60 9.08 -13.68
CA CYS A 77 11.72 9.84 -12.45
C CYS A 77 10.75 9.29 -11.40
N VAL A 78 10.92 9.75 -10.17
CA VAL A 78 9.92 9.61 -9.11
C VAL A 78 9.36 10.98 -8.80
N VAL A 79 8.03 11.10 -8.81
CA VAL A 79 7.34 12.31 -8.38
C VAL A 79 6.74 12.07 -7.00
N CYS A 80 7.00 13.01 -6.10
CA CYS A 80 6.44 13.07 -4.76
C CYS A 80 5.55 14.31 -4.60
N ASN A 81 4.39 14.17 -3.97
CA ASN A 81 3.50 15.29 -3.69
C ASN A 81 2.51 14.97 -2.55
N SER A 82 1.69 15.95 -2.20
CA SER A 82 0.53 15.79 -1.32
C SER A 82 -0.70 16.40 -1.98
N LEU A 83 -1.86 15.79 -1.75
CA LEU A 83 -3.17 16.27 -2.18
C LEU A 83 -3.94 16.72 -0.94
N GLN A 84 -4.40 17.96 -0.91
CA GLN A 84 -5.24 18.47 0.18
C GLN A 84 -6.46 19.16 -0.42
N SER A 85 -7.66 18.77 0.02
CA SER A 85 -8.93 19.29 -0.53
C SER A 85 -8.99 19.20 -2.05
N GLU A 86 -8.62 18.03 -2.59
CA GLU A 86 -8.58 17.72 -4.03
C GLU A 86 -7.61 18.58 -4.86
N ARG A 87 -6.69 19.31 -4.22
CA ARG A 87 -5.66 20.13 -4.88
C ARG A 87 -4.27 19.58 -4.62
N TRP A 88 -3.50 19.38 -5.70
CA TRP A 88 -2.10 19.00 -5.62
C TRP A 88 -1.23 20.17 -5.18
N GLY A 89 -0.26 19.90 -4.31
CA GLY A 89 0.78 20.85 -3.95
C GLY A 89 1.90 20.93 -4.98
N ARG A 90 3.04 21.47 -4.55
CA ARG A 90 4.27 21.54 -5.36
C ARG A 90 4.92 20.15 -5.48
N GLU A 91 5.17 19.69 -6.70
CA GLU A 91 5.89 18.44 -6.93
C GLU A 91 7.34 18.52 -6.43
N GLU A 92 7.80 17.43 -5.81
CA GLU A 92 9.22 17.12 -5.60
C GLU A 92 9.60 16.00 -6.57
N VAL A 93 10.57 16.26 -7.45
CA VAL A 93 10.92 15.34 -8.54
C VAL A 93 12.33 14.83 -8.34
N LEU A 94 12.47 13.51 -8.21
CA LEU A 94 13.74 12.82 -8.20
C LEU A 94 14.01 12.25 -9.60
N HIS A 95 15.05 12.75 -10.27
CA HIS A 95 15.48 12.28 -11.60
C HIS A 95 16.35 11.01 -11.57
N ALA A 96 16.17 10.16 -10.55
CA ALA A 96 16.80 8.86 -10.44
C ALA A 96 15.85 7.73 -10.89
N LYS A 97 16.42 6.55 -11.18
CA LYS A 97 15.68 5.36 -11.63
C LYS A 97 15.79 4.21 -10.61
N PRO A 98 15.15 4.32 -9.44
CA PRO A 98 15.19 3.25 -8.43
C PRO A 98 14.36 2.03 -8.82
N PHE A 99 13.50 2.16 -9.84
CA PHE A 99 12.72 1.06 -10.41
C PHE A 99 13.05 0.90 -11.89
N ALA A 100 12.94 -0.33 -12.38
CA ALA A 100 13.06 -0.66 -13.80
C ALA A 100 11.85 -1.50 -14.24
N ALA A 101 11.35 -1.25 -15.45
CA ALA A 101 10.27 -2.03 -16.03
C ALA A 101 10.75 -3.46 -16.30
N GLY A 102 9.93 -4.46 -15.93
CA GLY A 102 10.27 -5.88 -15.99
C GLY A 102 10.96 -6.43 -14.74
N GLU A 103 11.36 -5.57 -13.79
CA GLU A 103 12.13 -5.97 -12.61
C GLU A 103 11.26 -6.09 -11.35
N THR A 104 11.72 -6.90 -10.41
CA THR A 104 11.19 -6.95 -9.04
C THR A 104 11.74 -5.82 -8.20
N PHE A 105 10.99 -5.42 -7.16
CA PHE A 105 11.44 -4.44 -6.21
C PHE A 105 11.03 -4.77 -4.78
N GLU A 106 11.82 -4.25 -3.85
CA GLU A 106 11.45 -4.04 -2.46
C GLU A 106 11.44 -2.53 -2.19
N LEU A 107 10.29 -2.02 -1.73
CA LEU A 107 10.09 -0.64 -1.31
C LEU A 107 9.88 -0.62 0.19
N ILE A 108 10.70 0.16 0.90
CA ILE A 108 10.56 0.42 2.33
C ILE A 108 10.34 1.91 2.54
N VAL A 109 9.25 2.25 3.23
CA VAL A 109 8.96 3.62 3.68
C VAL A 109 9.05 3.65 5.20
N LEU A 110 10.11 4.26 5.73
CA LEU A 110 10.28 4.54 7.14
C LEU A 110 9.50 5.80 7.51
N VAL A 111 8.61 5.69 8.48
CA VAL A 111 7.83 6.79 9.02
C VAL A 111 8.65 7.46 10.12
N LEU A 112 8.98 8.74 9.95
CA LEU A 112 9.59 9.55 11.00
C LEU A 112 8.61 10.59 11.52
N LYS A 113 9.01 11.31 12.57
CA LYS A 113 8.20 12.38 13.16
C LYS A 113 7.92 13.51 12.18
N ASP A 114 8.85 13.79 11.27
CA ASP A 114 8.85 14.97 10.40
C ASP A 114 8.89 14.64 8.90
N ALA A 115 9.12 13.39 8.53
CA ALA A 115 9.23 12.95 7.14
C ALA A 115 8.92 11.47 6.92
N PHE A 116 8.72 11.10 5.67
CA PHE A 116 8.86 9.73 5.16
C PHE A 116 10.25 9.57 4.57
N LYS A 117 11.00 8.52 4.95
CA LYS A 117 12.26 8.13 4.29
C LYS A 117 12.02 6.89 3.44
N VAL A 118 12.50 6.92 2.20
CA VAL A 118 12.23 5.88 1.21
C VAL A 118 13.53 5.18 0.83
N ALA A 119 13.50 3.86 0.87
CA ALA A 119 14.54 3.00 0.31
C ALA A 119 13.92 2.04 -0.71
N VAL A 120 14.66 1.77 -1.78
CA VAL A 120 14.31 0.78 -2.80
C VAL A 120 15.48 -0.17 -2.99
N ASN A 121 15.22 -1.47 -2.91
CA ASN A 121 16.24 -2.52 -3.05
C ASN A 121 17.47 -2.30 -2.14
N GLY A 122 17.23 -1.93 -0.88
CA GLY A 122 18.27 -1.68 0.12
C GLY A 122 19.01 -0.33 -0.02
N ALA A 123 18.75 0.46 -1.06
CA ALA A 123 19.36 1.76 -1.27
C ALA A 123 18.41 2.91 -0.90
N HIS A 124 18.91 3.91 -0.18
CA HIS A 124 18.15 5.13 0.09
C HIS A 124 17.88 5.90 -1.21
N VAL A 125 16.65 6.38 -1.37
CA VAL A 125 16.15 7.05 -2.58
C VAL A 125 15.83 8.51 -2.30
N LEU A 126 14.99 8.79 -1.29
CA LEU A 126 14.54 10.15 -0.97
C LEU A 126 14.00 10.26 0.45
N GLU A 127 13.88 11.51 0.91
CA GLU A 127 13.14 11.88 2.11
C GLU A 127 12.07 12.90 1.71
N TYR A 128 10.83 12.72 2.19
CA TYR A 128 9.70 13.59 1.90
C TYR A 128 9.12 14.14 3.20
N LYS A 129 9.22 15.46 3.41
CA LYS A 129 8.72 16.11 4.63
C LYS A 129 7.20 16.06 4.71
N HIS A 130 6.67 15.84 5.90
CA HIS A 130 5.22 15.81 6.13
C HIS A 130 4.61 17.18 5.77
N ARG A 131 3.61 17.17 4.88
CA ARG A 131 2.79 18.34 4.53
C ARG A 131 1.35 18.22 5.04
N VAL A 132 1.01 17.04 5.55
CA VAL A 132 -0.25 16.67 6.18
C VAL A 132 0.13 15.95 7.48
N ASP A 133 -0.63 16.18 8.55
CA ASP A 133 -0.35 15.57 9.84
C ASP A 133 -0.40 14.03 9.75
N LEU A 134 0.63 13.39 10.32
CA LEU A 134 0.82 11.93 10.23
C LEU A 134 -0.33 11.15 10.89
N ASP A 135 -0.91 11.69 11.96
CA ASP A 135 -2.02 11.11 12.71
C ASP A 135 -3.30 10.94 11.89
N ARG A 136 -3.44 11.70 10.79
CA ARG A 136 -4.56 11.60 9.85
C ARG A 136 -4.39 10.45 8.86
N VAL A 137 -3.22 9.83 8.76
CA VAL A 137 -2.94 8.78 7.77
C VAL A 137 -3.40 7.42 8.29
N ASP A 138 -4.39 6.84 7.63
CA ASP A 138 -5.01 5.58 8.04
C ASP A 138 -5.18 4.57 6.89
N THR A 139 -4.79 4.93 5.66
CA THR A 139 -5.07 4.13 4.49
C THR A 139 -3.88 4.12 3.53
N LEU A 140 -3.46 2.92 3.13
CA LEU A 140 -2.49 2.69 2.06
C LEU A 140 -3.23 2.35 0.77
N SER A 141 -2.96 3.10 -0.30
CA SER A 141 -3.51 2.87 -1.63
C SER A 141 -2.38 2.61 -2.63
N ILE A 142 -2.55 1.61 -3.49
CA ILE A 142 -1.58 1.25 -4.55
C ILE A 142 -2.34 1.12 -5.86
N SER A 143 -1.90 1.84 -6.89
CA SER A 143 -2.57 1.83 -8.20
C SER A 143 -1.59 2.06 -9.37
N GLY A 144 -2.08 1.85 -10.59
CA GLY A 144 -1.27 1.92 -11.81
C GLY A 144 -0.66 0.57 -12.19
N LYS A 145 0.35 0.59 -13.06
CA LYS A 145 0.96 -0.63 -13.60
C LYS A 145 2.03 -1.19 -12.66
N VAL A 146 1.59 -2.02 -11.71
CA VAL A 146 2.44 -2.69 -10.72
C VAL A 146 1.81 -4.01 -10.29
N HIS A 147 2.61 -5.03 -10.03
CA HIS A 147 2.18 -6.23 -9.34
C HIS A 147 2.70 -6.19 -7.90
N VAL A 148 1.83 -6.46 -6.94
CA VAL A 148 2.20 -6.49 -5.52
C VAL A 148 2.12 -7.93 -5.02
N GLY A 149 3.24 -8.40 -4.47
CA GLY A 149 3.36 -9.72 -3.85
C GLY A 149 3.12 -9.68 -2.34
N ALA A 150 3.69 -8.67 -1.66
CA ALA A 150 3.54 -8.53 -0.22
C ALA A 150 3.41 -7.07 0.20
N VAL A 151 2.64 -6.85 1.24
CA VAL A 151 2.56 -5.58 1.97
C VAL A 151 2.63 -5.88 3.46
N GLY A 152 3.44 -5.14 4.21
CA GLY A 152 3.58 -5.31 5.65
C GLY A 152 3.90 -4.01 6.36
N ILE A 153 3.53 -3.95 7.64
CA ILE A 153 3.93 -2.87 8.56
C ILE A 153 4.81 -3.52 9.62
N LEU A 154 6.03 -2.99 9.76
CA LEU A 154 7.05 -3.48 10.66
C LEU A 154 7.21 -2.47 11.79
N ALA A 155 6.90 -2.88 13.02
CA ALA A 155 7.16 -2.07 14.20
C ALA A 155 8.67 -2.06 14.51
N ASN A 156 9.21 -0.89 14.85
CA ASN A 156 10.58 -0.82 15.37
C ASN A 156 10.61 -1.30 16.83
N THR A 157 11.00 -2.55 17.05
CA THR A 157 11.15 -3.13 18.39
C THR A 157 12.51 -2.87 19.05
N GLY A 158 13.37 -2.03 18.45
CA GLY A 158 14.80 -1.96 18.79
C GLY A 158 15.33 -0.71 19.49
N GLY A 159 14.49 0.27 19.86
CA GLY A 159 14.96 1.53 20.49
C GLY A 159 14.84 1.57 22.02
N PRO A 160 15.76 2.23 22.76
CA PRO A 160 15.63 2.44 24.19
C PRO A 160 14.59 3.54 24.48
N GLY A 161 13.41 3.12 24.92
CA GLY A 161 12.28 3.99 25.24
C GLY A 161 10.98 3.22 25.12
N ARG A 162 10.74 2.29 26.05
CA ARG A 162 9.57 1.41 25.99
C ARG A 162 8.29 2.14 26.44
N PRO A 163 7.21 2.11 25.64
CA PRO A 163 5.85 2.12 26.19
C PRO A 163 5.63 0.85 27.03
N ASP A 164 4.72 0.98 28.01
CA ASP A 164 4.38 -0.01 29.02
C ASP A 164 4.20 -1.42 28.43
N VAL A 165 4.72 -2.42 29.14
CA VAL A 165 4.62 -3.85 28.81
C VAL A 165 3.16 -4.31 28.63
N ALA A 166 2.19 -3.56 29.17
CA ALA A 166 0.77 -3.74 28.92
C ALA A 166 0.36 -3.46 27.45
N ASP A 167 0.93 -2.45 26.78
CA ASP A 167 0.62 -2.10 25.38
C ASP A 167 1.30 -3.07 24.39
N LEU A 168 2.46 -3.62 24.77
CA LEU A 168 3.18 -4.61 23.96
C LEU A 168 2.50 -6.00 23.99
N ALA A 169 1.85 -6.37 25.10
CA ALA A 169 1.14 -7.65 25.21
C ALA A 169 -0.09 -7.72 24.30
N ALA A 170 -0.72 -6.58 23.98
CA ALA A 170 -1.81 -6.50 23.00
C ALA A 170 -1.33 -6.58 21.53
N ARG A 171 -0.02 -6.41 21.28
CA ARG A 171 0.55 -6.18 19.94
C ARG A 171 1.57 -7.23 19.47
N LYS A 172 1.81 -8.30 20.26
CA LYS A 172 2.72 -9.37 19.84
C LYS A 172 2.12 -10.22 18.73
N ARG A 173 2.87 -10.29 17.62
CA ARG A 173 2.64 -11.03 16.36
C ARG A 173 1.51 -10.49 15.51
N ARG A 174 1.82 -9.54 14.62
CA ARG A 174 0.92 -9.18 13.54
C ARG A 174 1.70 -8.57 12.37
N VAL A 175 2.07 -9.42 11.41
CA VAL A 175 1.83 -9.03 10.03
C VAL A 175 0.31 -8.88 9.97
N GLN A 176 -0.21 -7.66 10.14
CA GLN A 176 -1.64 -7.44 9.92
C GLN A 176 -1.83 -7.48 8.41
N PRO A 177 -2.59 -8.44 7.85
CA PRO A 177 -3.07 -8.26 6.51
C PRO A 177 -3.89 -6.97 6.52
N LEU A 178 -3.50 -6.01 5.66
CA LEU A 178 -4.37 -4.86 5.40
C LEU A 178 -5.74 -5.40 4.98
N ARG A 179 -6.80 -4.90 5.63
CA ARG A 179 -8.16 -5.25 5.21
C ARG A 179 -8.49 -4.43 3.98
N VAL A 180 -8.77 -5.12 2.87
CA VAL A 180 -9.23 -4.50 1.62
C VAL A 180 -10.57 -3.81 1.90
N ALA A 181 -10.62 -2.49 1.70
CA ALA A 181 -11.87 -1.76 1.80
C ALA A 181 -12.73 -2.04 0.55
N GLY A 182 -13.86 -2.73 0.73
CA GLY A 182 -14.99 -2.73 -0.20
C GLY A 182 -14.70 -3.16 -1.64
N GLN A 183 -14.40 -4.43 -1.89
CA GLN A 183 -14.77 -5.04 -3.17
C GLN A 183 -16.29 -5.17 -3.21
N LEU A 184 -16.96 -4.29 -3.95
CA LEU A 184 -18.32 -4.57 -4.41
C LEU A 184 -18.24 -5.88 -5.20
N GLN A 185 -18.71 -6.97 -4.59
CA GLN A 185 -18.99 -8.20 -5.31
C GLN A 185 -20.00 -7.83 -6.40
N GLY A 186 -19.54 -7.76 -7.65
CA GLY A 186 -20.42 -7.65 -8.79
C GLY A 186 -21.38 -8.83 -8.72
N ARG A 187 -22.65 -8.56 -8.39
CA ARG A 187 -23.71 -9.54 -8.61
C ARG A 187 -23.71 -9.82 -10.10
N GLY A 188 -23.39 -11.06 -10.48
CA GLY A 188 -23.52 -11.51 -11.85
C GLY A 188 -24.94 -11.28 -12.36
N PRO A 189 -25.13 -11.15 -13.69
CA PRO A 189 -26.47 -10.99 -14.24
C PRO A 189 -27.30 -12.21 -13.84
N GLY A 190 -28.40 -11.95 -13.12
CA GLY A 190 -29.36 -12.99 -12.74
C GLY A 190 -29.97 -13.64 -13.98
N PRO A 191 -30.42 -14.90 -13.88
CA PRO A 191 -30.93 -15.63 -15.03
C PRO A 191 -32.17 -14.94 -15.61
N ILE A 192 -32.18 -14.81 -16.94
CA ILE A 192 -33.32 -14.32 -17.72
C ILE A 192 -34.46 -15.31 -17.51
N ARG A 193 -35.54 -14.85 -16.88
CA ARG A 193 -36.79 -15.59 -16.73
C ARG A 193 -37.52 -15.49 -18.08
N THR A 194 -37.53 -16.57 -18.86
CA THR A 194 -38.42 -16.70 -20.01
C THR A 194 -39.86 -16.76 -19.48
N GLN A 195 -40.66 -15.73 -19.76
CA GLN A 195 -42.10 -15.81 -19.58
C GLN A 195 -42.67 -16.67 -20.71
N GLY A 196 -43.28 -17.78 -20.34
CA GLY A 196 -44.11 -18.58 -21.24
C GLY A 196 -45.31 -17.75 -21.68
N GLN A 197 -45.60 -17.81 -22.98
CA GLN A 197 -46.87 -17.37 -23.54
C GLN A 197 -47.96 -18.34 -23.07
N GLU A 198 -48.93 -17.83 -22.35
CA GLU A 198 -50.30 -18.33 -22.41
C GLU A 198 -51.21 -17.15 -22.74
N SER A 199 -52.00 -17.31 -23.78
CA SER A 199 -53.14 -16.47 -24.14
C SER A 199 -54.18 -17.38 -24.78
N PRO A 200 -55.47 -17.04 -24.61
CA PRO A 200 -56.58 -17.99 -24.44
C PRO A 200 -57.03 -18.72 -25.71
#